data_AF-A0A3B0XM20-F1
#
_entry.id   AF-A0A3B0XM20-F1
#
_cell.length_a   1.000
_cell.length_b   1.000
_cell.length_c   1.000
_cell.angle_alpha   90.00
_cell.angle_beta   90.00
_cell.angle_gamma   90.00
#
_symmetry.space_group_name_H-M   'P 1'
#
loop_
_entity.id
_entity.type
_entity.pdbx_description
1 polymer ?
#
loop_
_entity_poly.entity_id
_entity_poly.type
_entity_poly.pdbx_seq_one_letter_code
_entity_poly.pdbx_strand_id
1 'polypeptide(L)' 'MSSSKIAITIETSMLCEVDALVKNHIFPNRSRAIQEAVKEKLNRLNCSLLAQECAKLDPTYEKALADEGLTEDLSEWPEY' A
#
# COMPACT_ATOMS: atom_id res chain seq x y z
N MET A 1 -16.45 5.58 -5.62
CA MET A 1 -15.98 4.25 -6.08
C MET A 1 -17.12 3.25 -5.91
N SER A 2 -17.30 2.33 -6.84
CA SER A 2 -18.33 1.29 -6.75
C SER A 2 -17.98 0.29 -5.65
N SER A 3 -19.00 -0.14 -4.89
CA SER A 3 -18.88 -1.21 -3.90
C SER A 3 -19.41 -2.51 -4.48
N SER A 4 -18.61 -3.57 -4.48
CA SER A 4 -19.05 -4.92 -4.84
C SER A 4 -19.48 -5.68 -3.59
N LYS A 5 -20.63 -6.37 -3.64
CA LYS A 5 -21.08 -7.26 -2.56
C LYS A 5 -20.41 -8.62 -2.69
N ILE A 6 -19.95 -9.17 -1.57
CA ILE A 6 -19.26 -10.45 -1.51
C ILE A 6 -19.91 -11.27 -0.40
N ALA A 7 -20.14 -12.55 -0.65
CA ALA A 7 -20.50 -13.51 0.40
C ALA A 7 -19.22 -14.12 0.98
N ILE A 8 -19.05 -14.03 2.29
CA ILE A 8 -17.91 -14.59 3.01
C ILE A 8 -18.40 -15.44 4.17
N THR A 9 -17.68 -16.52 4.46
CA THR A 9 -17.88 -17.31 5.68
C THR A 9 -16.93 -16.76 6.74
N ILE A 10 -17.47 -16.38 7.91
CA ILE A 10 -16.71 -15.87 9.05
C ILE A 10 -17.12 -16.64 10.30
N GLU A 11 -16.19 -16.80 11.23
CA GLU A 11 -16.48 -17.40 12.53
C GLU A 11 -17.53 -16.58 13.29
N THR A 12 -18.44 -17.27 13.99
CA THR A 12 -19.52 -16.63 14.74
C THR A 12 -19.02 -15.77 15.89
N SER A 13 -17.95 -16.19 16.57
CA SER A 13 -17.28 -15.43 17.64
C SER A 13 -16.78 -14.07 17.13
N MET A 14 -16.05 -14.07 16.01
CA MET A 14 -15.56 -12.85 15.36
C MET A 14 -16.70 -11.95 14.88
N LEU A 15 -17.79 -12.53 14.34
CA LEU A 15 -18.96 -11.74 13.94
C LEU A 15 -19.59 -11.03 15.14
N CYS A 16 -19.68 -11.70 16.29
CA CYS A 16 -20.17 -11.10 17.53
C CYS A 16 -19.30 -9.92 18.01
N GLU A 17 -17.97 -10.02 17.87
CA GLU A 17 -17.06 -8.92 18.20
C GLU A 17 -17.27 -7.71 17.27
N VAL A 18 -17.37 -7.94 15.96
CA VAL A 18 -17.67 -6.89 14.98
C VAL A 18 -19.01 -6.22 15.31
N ASP A 19 -20.01 -7.01 15.70
CA ASP A 19 -21.32 -6.51 16.09
C ASP A 19 -21.28 -5.67 17.36
N ALA A 20 -20.47 -6.05 18.34
CA ALA A 20 -20.25 -5.25 19.54
C ALA A 20 -19.63 -3.90 19.20
N LEU A 21 -18.66 -3.85 18.27
CA LEU A 21 -18.03 -2.60 17.83
C LEU A 21 -19.04 -1.66 17.12
N VAL A 22 -19.93 -2.21 16.30
CA VAL A 22 -21.00 -1.45 15.65
C VAL A 22 -22.03 -0.97 16.67
N LYS A 23 -22.40 -1.81 17.64
CA LYS A 23 -23.34 -1.47 18.72
C LYS A 23 -22.80 -0.36 19.62
N ASN A 24 -21.48 -0.35 19.85
CA ASN A 24 -20.79 0.70 20.60
C ASN A 24 -20.54 1.97 19.76
N HIS A 25 -21.12 2.07 18.55
CA HIS A 25 -20.98 3.19 17.62
C HIS A 25 -19.53 3.52 17.21
N ILE A 26 -18.59 2.57 17.37
CA ILE A 26 -17.20 2.70 16.89
C ILE A 26 -17.20 2.69 15.37
N PHE A 27 -18.03 1.84 14.76
CA PHE A 27 -18.25 1.79 13.32
C PHE A 27 -19.72 2.00 12.98
N PRO A 28 -20.03 2.67 11.85
CA PRO A 28 -21.41 2.94 11.46
C PRO A 28 -22.16 1.68 11.01
N ASN A 29 -21.47 0.67 10.50
CA ASN A 29 -22.04 -0.62 10.12
C ASN A 29 -20.95 -1.70 9.97
N ARG A 30 -21.38 -2.96 9.88
CA ARG A 30 -20.50 -4.13 9.71
C ARG A 30 -19.63 -4.03 8.45
N SER A 31 -20.22 -3.60 7.33
CA SER A 31 -19.49 -3.48 6.06
C SER A 31 -18.33 -2.50 6.16
N ARG A 32 -18.53 -1.37 6.85
CA ARG A 32 -17.49 -0.37 7.08
C ARG A 32 -16.39 -0.90 7.99
N ALA A 33 -16.74 -1.56 9.08
CA ALA A 33 -15.77 -2.18 10.00
C ALA A 33 -14.87 -3.18 9.25
N ILE A 34 -15.48 -4.09 8.48
CA ILE A 34 -14.75 -5.09 7.70
C ILE A 34 -13.90 -4.44 6.61
N GLN A 35 -14.44 -3.43 5.90
CA GLN A 35 -13.70 -2.74 4.84
C GLN A 35 -12.45 -2.03 5.37
N GLU A 36 -12.54 -1.37 6.53
CA GLU A 36 -11.39 -0.70 7.14
C GLU A 36 -10.35 -1.70 7.63
N ALA A 37 -10.77 -2.81 8.26
CA ALA A 37 -9.85 -3.88 8.66
C ALA A 37 -9.12 -4.52 7.47
N VAL A 38 -9.82 -4.77 6.36
CA VAL A 38 -9.21 -5.29 5.12
C VAL A 38 -8.24 -4.27 4.53
N LYS A 39 -8.62 -2.99 4.49
CA LYS A 39 -7.76 -1.92 3.98
C LYS A 39 -6.47 -1.80 4.83
N GLU A 40 -6.59 -1.82 6.15
CA GLU A 40 -5.44 -1.79 7.05
C GLU A 40 -4.52 -2.98 6.81
N LYS A 41 -5.08 -4.19 6.70
CA LYS A 41 -4.29 -5.41 6.45
C LYS A 41 -3.57 -5.35 5.11
N LEU A 42 -4.25 -4.91 4.05
CA LEU A 42 -3.66 -4.72 2.73
C LEU A 42 -2.56 -3.67 2.76
N ASN A 43 -2.78 -2.53 3.43
CA ASN A 43 -1.75 -1.51 3.59
C ASN A 43 -0.53 -2.05 4.33
N ARG A 44 -0.74 -2.79 5.43
CA ARG A 44 0.37 -3.39 6.19
C ARG A 44 1.20 -4.36 5.34
N LEU A 45 0.53 -5.19 4.54
CA LEU A 45 1.19 -6.12 3.62
C LEU A 45 1.90 -5.37 2.48
N ASN A 46 1.25 -4.36 1.90
CA ASN A 46 1.85 -3.53 0.85
C ASN A 46 3.06 -2.75 1.35
N CYS A 47 3.06 -2.24 2.57
CA CYS A 47 4.24 -1.56 3.14
C CYS A 47 5.42 -2.53 3.31
N SER A 48 5.18 -3.78 3.71
CA SER A 48 6.25 -4.78 3.73
C SER A 48 6.73 -5.18 2.33
N LEU A 49 5.82 -5.27 1.36
CA LEU A 49 6.16 -5.61 -0.01
C LEU A 49 6.89 -4.48 -0.72
N LEU A 50 6.45 -3.23 -0.56
CA LEU A 50 7.12 -2.07 -1.14
C LEU A 50 8.55 -1.95 -0.60
N ALA A 51 8.75 -2.15 0.70
CA ALA A 51 10.10 -2.18 1.28
C ALA A 51 10.94 -3.35 0.71
N GLN A 52 10.35 -4.51 0.49
CA GLN A 52 11.03 -5.66 -0.12
C GLN A 52 11.33 -5.45 -1.61
N GLU A 53 10.42 -4.85 -2.38
CA GLU A 53 10.62 -4.52 -3.79
C GLU A 53 11.64 -3.39 -3.96
N CYS A 54 11.61 -2.35 -3.10
CA CYS A 54 12.63 -1.32 -3.07
C CYS A 54 14.02 -1.89 -2.72
N ALA A 55 14.10 -2.95 -1.91
CA ALA A 55 15.37 -3.63 -1.63
C ALA A 55 15.92 -4.42 -2.83
N LYS A 56 15.13 -4.68 -3.87
CA LYS A 56 15.60 -5.31 -5.11
C LYS A 56 16.23 -4.30 -6.09
N LEU A 57 16.04 -3.00 -5.87
CA LEU A 57 16.64 -1.96 -6.70
C LEU A 57 18.15 -1.89 -6.39
N ASP A 58 18.97 -1.81 -7.43
CA ASP A 58 20.42 -1.65 -7.31
C ASP A 58 20.77 -0.15 -7.42
N PRO A 59 21.23 0.51 -6.33
CA PRO A 59 21.54 1.93 -6.34
C PRO A 59 22.62 2.31 -7.37
N THR A 60 23.52 1.39 -7.71
CA THR A 60 24.59 1.66 -8.68
C THR A 60 24.07 1.65 -10.11
N TYR A 61 23.16 0.71 -10.43
CA TYR A 61 22.49 0.65 -11.72
C TYR A 61 21.56 1.85 -11.94
N GLU A 62 20.73 2.17 -10.95
CA GLU A 62 19.80 3.31 -11.02
C GLU A 62 20.54 4.64 -11.19
N LYS A 63 21.70 4.81 -10.51
CA LYS A 63 22.54 5.98 -10.69
C LYS A 63 23.18 6.03 -12.08
N ALA A 64 23.70 4.91 -12.58
CA ALA A 64 24.28 4.85 -13.92
C ALA A 64 23.25 5.18 -15.01
N LEU A 65 22.01 4.73 -14.84
CA LEU A 65 20.90 5.04 -15.75
C LEU A 65 20.48 6.52 -15.67
N ALA A 66 20.46 7.10 -14.47
CA ALA A 66 20.14 8.53 -14.29
C ALA A 66 21.25 9.47 -14.80
N ASP A 67 22.50 9.03 -14.70
CA ASP A 67 23.67 9.74 -15.21
C ASP A 67 23.90 9.49 -16.72
N GLU A 68 23.11 8.61 -17.35
CA GLU A 68 23.16 8.32 -18.78
C GLU A 68 22.63 9.53 -19.58
N GLY A 69 23.55 10.37 -20.06
CA GLY A 69 23.29 11.64 -20.75
C GLY A 69 23.95 12.84 -20.08
N LEU A 70 24.26 12.76 -18.77
CA LEU A 70 24.97 13.81 -18.04
C LEU A 70 26.44 13.93 -18.51
N THR A 71 27.03 12.80 -18.94
CA THR A 71 28.37 12.75 -19.53
C THR A 71 28.46 13.44 -20.89
N GLU A 72 27.37 13.46 -21.67
CA GLU A 72 27.31 14.18 -22.94
C GLU A 72 27.07 15.68 -22.70
N ASP A 73 26.18 16.04 -21.77
CA ASP A 73 25.92 17.43 -21.37
C ASP A 73 27.18 18.13 -20.82
N LEU A 74 27.99 17.46 -20.00
CA LEU A 74 29.25 18.02 -19.47
C LEU A 74 30.26 18.41 -20.56
N SER A 75 30.17 17.84 -21.77
CA SER A 75 31.05 18.16 -22.89
C SER A 75 30.60 19.40 -23.69
N GLU A 76 29.32 19.75 -23.61
CA GLU A 76 28.72 20.87 -24.37
C GLU A 76 28.65 22.17 -23.56
N TRP A 77 28.86 22.12 -22.24
CA TRP A 77 28.77 23.31 -21.40
C TRP A 77 30.07 24.11 -21.45
N PRO A 78 30.04 25.40 -21.87
CA PRO A 78 31.23 26.23 -21.89
C PRO A 78 31.71 26.57 -20.48
N GLU A 79 33.03 26.52 -20.26
CA GLU A 79 33.67 26.97 -19.02
C GLU A 79 33.42 28.47 -18.81
N TYR A 80 32.98 28.83 -17.60
CA TYR A 80 32.68 30.22 -17.20
C TYR A 80 33.92 30.92 -16.63
#